data_AF-A0A0C9QWN1-F1
#
_entry.id   AF-A0A0C9QWN1-F1
#
_cell.length_a   1.000
_cell.length_b   1.000
_cell.length_c   1.000
_cell.angle_alpha   90.00
_cell.angle_beta   90.00
_cell.angle_gamma   90.00
#
_symmetry.space_group_name_H-M   'P 1'
#
loop_
_entity.id
_entity.type
_entity.pdbx_description
1 polymer ?
#
loop_
_entity_poly.entity_id
_entity_poly.type
_entity_poly.pdbx_seq_one_letter_code
_entity_poly.pdbx_strand_id
1 'polypeptide(L)'
;VENCETPLLRPTYYIPNVPYSTVMIVLPASVERSRTVKPVPIGSSAGYTGRMCTFVAFDSEDDPAIASIDVQILGRSLCRSVLRVAIPEEQACFDDSSEPSSITEDDYGGPILCDGTVIGIMIDYQMTARTPRVPQLMSNFTMFDQLPDPGSLLYQAAVRR
;
A
#
# COMPACT_ATOMS: atom_id res chain seq x y z
N VAL A 1 8.89 -23.47 -13.16
CA VAL A 1 7.49 -23.92 -13.05
C VAL A 1 6.64 -22.68 -13.17
N GLU A 2 6.29 -22.31 -14.40
CA GLU A 2 5.28 -21.27 -14.65
C GLU A 2 3.93 -21.92 -14.36
N ASN A 3 3.40 -21.71 -13.16
CA ASN A 3 2.02 -22.05 -12.87
C ASN A 3 1.16 -20.78 -13.04
N CYS A 4 0.88 -20.45 -14.30
CA CYS A 4 -0.09 -19.43 -14.68
C CYS A 4 -1.55 -19.92 -14.56
N GLU A 5 -1.81 -21.09 -13.95
CA GLU A 5 -3.17 -21.59 -13.69
C GLU A 5 -3.81 -20.97 -12.45
N THR A 6 -3.15 -20.04 -11.76
CA THR A 6 -3.84 -19.25 -10.74
C THR A 6 -4.95 -18.47 -11.46
N PRO A 7 -6.24 -18.80 -11.25
CA PRO A 7 -7.30 -18.07 -11.90
C PRO A 7 -7.13 -16.62 -11.48
N LEU A 8 -7.02 -15.71 -12.46
CA LEU A 8 -7.07 -14.28 -12.16
C LEU A 8 -8.27 -14.07 -11.26
N LEU A 9 -8.03 -13.60 -10.03
CA LEU A 9 -9.09 -13.12 -9.17
C LEU A 9 -9.73 -11.98 -9.94
N ARG A 10 -10.83 -12.24 -10.65
CA ARG A 10 -11.63 -11.20 -11.26
C ARG A 10 -12.37 -10.55 -10.12
N PRO A 11 -11.99 -9.34 -9.67
CA PRO A 11 -12.69 -8.68 -8.61
C PRO A 11 -14.10 -8.42 -9.14
N THR A 12 -15.08 -9.20 -8.70
CA THR A 12 -16.47 -8.98 -9.07
C THR A 12 -16.99 -7.70 -8.45
N TYR A 13 -16.36 -7.25 -7.36
CA TYR A 13 -16.70 -6.03 -6.67
C TYR A 13 -15.48 -5.32 -6.10
N TYR A 14 -15.49 -4.00 -6.25
CA TYR A 14 -14.49 -3.12 -5.69
C TYR A 14 -15.16 -1.86 -5.14
N ILE A 15 -14.67 -1.37 -3.99
CA ILE A 15 -15.18 -0.16 -3.34
C ILE A 15 -14.05 0.88 -3.39
N PRO A 16 -14.14 1.91 -4.24
CA PRO A 16 -13.12 2.95 -4.32
C PRO A 16 -13.21 3.88 -3.11
N ASN A 17 -12.06 4.31 -2.61
CA ASN A 17 -11.92 5.34 -1.60
C ASN A 17 -11.03 6.46 -2.17
N VAL A 18 -11.70 7.47 -2.76
CA VAL A 18 -11.05 8.54 -3.51
C VAL A 18 -10.09 9.38 -2.66
N PRO A 19 -10.43 9.83 -1.44
CA PRO A 19 -9.49 10.57 -0.59
C PRO A 19 -8.16 9.82 -0.36
N TYR A 20 -8.25 8.50 -0.19
CA TYR A 20 -7.11 7.66 0.10
C TYR A 20 -6.41 7.11 -1.16
N SER A 21 -6.93 7.37 -2.37
CA SER A 21 -6.47 6.75 -3.62
C SER A 21 -6.41 5.22 -3.54
N THR A 22 -7.35 4.60 -2.85
CA THR A 22 -7.36 3.13 -2.64
C THR A 22 -8.63 2.48 -3.14
N VAL A 23 -8.56 1.17 -3.28
CA VAL A 23 -9.68 0.32 -3.66
C VAL A 23 -9.73 -0.87 -2.71
N MET A 24 -10.89 -1.13 -2.12
CA MET A 24 -11.15 -2.37 -1.40
C MET A 24 -11.69 -3.42 -2.36
N ILE A 25 -10.98 -4.53 -2.50
CA ILE A 25 -11.43 -5.69 -3.27
C ILE A 25 -12.17 -6.66 -2.35
N VAL A 26 -13.42 -6.96 -2.70
CA VAL A 26 -14.22 -7.96 -1.97
C VAL A 26 -14.03 -9.30 -2.66
N LEU A 27 -13.49 -10.26 -1.92
CA LEU A 27 -13.27 -11.62 -2.43
C LEU A 27 -14.61 -12.38 -2.47
N PRO A 28 -14.84 -13.22 -3.51
CA PRO A 28 -16.09 -13.96 -3.67
C PRO A 28 -16.27 -15.07 -2.62
N ALA A 29 -15.20 -15.47 -1.95
CA ALA A 29 -15.21 -16.44 -0.88
C ALA A 29 -14.29 -15.99 0.25
N SER A 30 -14.57 -16.48 1.46
CA SER A 30 -13.69 -16.26 2.60
C SER A 30 -12.34 -16.93 2.38
N VAL A 31 -11.26 -16.21 2.68
CA VAL A 31 -9.89 -16.73 2.59
C VAL A 31 -9.68 -17.82 3.63
N GLU A 32 -9.18 -18.98 3.18
CA GLU A 32 -8.73 -20.05 4.07
C GLU A 32 -7.45 -19.62 4.80
N ARG A 33 -7.56 -19.39 6.12
CA ARG A 33 -6.43 -18.96 6.93
C ARG A 33 -5.44 -20.11 7.13
N SER A 34 -4.15 -19.79 7.06
CA SER A 34 -3.08 -20.77 7.23
C SER A 34 -1.89 -20.18 7.98
N ARG A 35 -0.76 -20.91 8.02
CA ARG A 35 0.49 -20.36 8.57
C ARG A 35 1.03 -19.20 7.72
N THR A 36 0.79 -19.23 6.41
CA THR A 36 1.29 -18.27 5.41
C THR A 36 0.24 -17.28 4.93
N VAL A 37 -1.05 -17.51 5.22
CA VAL A 37 -2.15 -16.64 4.82
C VAL A 37 -2.88 -16.13 6.06
N LYS A 38 -2.67 -14.86 6.40
CA LYS A 38 -3.25 -14.20 7.58
C LYS A 38 -3.60 -12.75 7.27
N PRO A 39 -4.68 -12.20 7.87
CA PRO A 39 -4.92 -10.78 7.82
C PRO A 39 -3.84 -10.03 8.60
N VAL A 40 -3.52 -8.82 8.15
CA VAL A 40 -2.63 -7.89 8.83
C VAL A 40 -3.46 -6.74 9.41
N PRO A 41 -3.26 -6.35 10.68
CA PRO A 41 -3.98 -5.22 11.25
C PRO A 41 -3.56 -3.90 10.60
N ILE A 42 -4.51 -2.98 10.49
CA ILE A 42 -4.24 -1.59 10.08
C ILE A 42 -3.66 -0.84 11.28
N GLY A 43 -2.63 -0.03 11.04
CA GLY A 43 -1.96 0.75 12.06
C GLY A 43 -2.87 1.80 12.69
N SER A 44 -2.67 2.06 13.98
CA SER A 44 -3.37 3.14 14.70
C SER A 44 -2.94 4.54 14.24
N SER A 45 -3.63 5.58 14.73
CA SER A 45 -3.29 7.00 14.53
C SER A 45 -1.99 7.48 15.17
N ALA A 46 -1.08 6.56 15.50
CA ALA A 46 0.26 6.87 15.96
C ALA A 46 1.06 7.67 14.90
N GLY A 47 1.99 8.52 15.37
CA GLY A 47 2.91 9.23 14.48
C GLY A 47 4.05 8.32 14.01
N TYR A 48 4.06 7.94 12.73
CA TYR A 48 5.14 7.13 12.14
C TYR A 48 6.23 7.96 11.47
N THR A 49 6.09 9.28 11.40
CA THR A 49 7.10 10.17 10.81
C THR A 49 8.49 9.95 11.41
N GLY A 50 9.49 9.78 10.54
CA GLY A 50 10.88 9.54 10.86
C GLY A 50 11.21 8.09 11.21
N ARG A 51 10.20 7.22 11.37
CA ARG A 51 10.42 5.80 11.72
C ARG A 51 10.83 5.01 10.49
N MET A 52 11.67 4.01 10.73
CA MET A 52 11.99 2.97 9.76
C MET A 52 10.89 1.92 9.77
N CYS A 53 10.44 1.57 8.58
CA CYS A 53 9.36 0.63 8.30
C CYS A 53 9.77 -0.25 7.13
N THR A 54 8.97 -1.26 6.84
CA THR A 54 9.26 -2.21 5.76
C THR A 54 8.23 -2.04 4.65
N PHE A 55 8.69 -1.76 3.44
CA PHE A 55 7.89 -1.87 2.24
C PHE A 55 8.06 -3.27 1.65
N VAL A 56 6.95 -3.88 1.23
CA VAL A 56 6.97 -5.22 0.64
C VAL A 56 6.57 -5.12 -0.83
N ALA A 57 7.46 -5.61 -1.68
CA ALA A 57 7.43 -5.48 -3.13
C ALA A 57 7.83 -6.80 -3.80
N PHE A 58 7.67 -6.90 -5.12
CA PHE A 58 8.31 -7.98 -5.88
C PHE A 58 9.72 -7.57 -6.26
N ASP A 59 10.67 -8.49 -6.22
CA ASP A 59 12.09 -8.21 -6.48
C ASP A 59 12.33 -7.83 -7.95
N SER A 60 11.68 -8.54 -8.88
CA SER A 60 11.64 -8.16 -10.30
C SER A 60 10.51 -8.88 -11.06
N GLU A 61 10.22 -8.41 -12.29
CA GLU A 61 9.35 -9.14 -13.22
C GLU A 61 9.89 -10.54 -13.57
N ASP A 62 11.21 -10.70 -13.61
CA ASP A 62 11.90 -11.94 -14.01
C ASP A 62 12.06 -12.95 -12.85
N ASP A 63 11.96 -12.49 -11.60
CA ASP A 63 12.00 -13.30 -10.37
C ASP A 63 10.97 -12.74 -9.37
N PRO A 64 9.76 -13.31 -9.29
CA PRO A 64 8.68 -12.81 -8.45
C PRO A 64 8.88 -13.17 -6.96
N ALA A 65 10.14 -13.23 -6.51
CA ALA A 65 10.45 -13.29 -5.10
C ALA A 65 9.92 -12.04 -4.40
N ILE A 66 9.34 -12.22 -3.22
CA ILE A 66 8.90 -11.10 -2.38
C ILE A 66 10.13 -10.49 -1.71
N ALA A 67 10.36 -9.21 -1.96
CA ALA A 67 11.40 -8.42 -1.34
C ALA A 67 10.85 -7.62 -0.13
N SER A 68 11.73 -7.32 0.81
CA SER A 68 11.46 -6.43 1.94
C SER A 68 12.47 -5.30 1.91
N ILE A 69 11.97 -4.07 1.80
CA ILE A 69 12.77 -2.86 1.59
C ILE A 69 12.61 -1.98 2.82
N ASP A 70 13.73 -1.59 3.43
CA ASP A 70 13.73 -0.68 4.57
C ASP A 70 13.46 0.76 4.09
N VAL A 71 12.34 1.32 4.51
CA VAL A 71 11.88 2.65 4.11
C VAL A 71 11.68 3.55 5.32
N GLN A 72 11.99 4.84 5.17
CA GLN A 72 11.70 5.84 6.20
C GLN A 72 10.40 6.56 5.89
N ILE A 73 9.51 6.66 6.86
CA ILE A 73 8.27 7.44 6.71
C ILE A 73 8.58 8.92 6.83
N LEU A 74 8.17 9.71 5.85
CA LEU A 74 8.40 11.14 5.83
C LEU A 74 7.19 11.91 6.36
N GLY A 75 7.49 13.02 7.02
CA GLY A 75 6.46 13.99 7.40
C GLY A 75 5.90 14.69 6.15
N ARG A 76 4.59 14.97 6.17
CA ARG A 76 3.87 15.62 5.06
C ARG A 76 4.51 16.93 4.60
N SER A 77 5.03 17.74 5.53
CA SER A 77 5.71 19.01 5.23
C SER A 77 6.99 18.79 4.43
N LEU A 78 7.83 17.84 4.85
CA LEU A 78 9.05 17.46 4.15
C LEU A 78 8.71 16.93 2.76
N CYS A 79 7.74 16.02 2.65
CA CYS A 79 7.37 15.47 1.36
C CYS A 79 6.89 16.54 0.36
N ARG A 80 6.01 17.46 0.79
CA ARG A 80 5.57 18.59 -0.03
C ARG A 80 6.75 19.46 -0.49
N SER A 81 7.76 19.66 0.37
CA SER A 81 8.94 20.46 0.02
C SER A 81 9.83 19.79 -1.03
N VAL A 82 9.96 18.47 -0.99
CA VAL A 82 10.79 17.68 -1.91
C VAL A 82 10.08 17.52 -3.25
N LEU A 83 8.84 17.02 -3.23
CA LEU A 83 8.08 16.73 -4.45
C LEU A 83 7.46 17.97 -5.11
N ARG A 84 7.34 19.09 -4.37
CA ARG A 84 6.71 20.34 -4.83
C ARG A 84 5.26 20.16 -5.29
N VAL A 85 4.57 19.18 -4.71
CA VAL A 85 3.15 18.92 -4.94
C VAL A 85 2.35 19.05 -3.65
N ALA A 86 1.05 19.27 -3.77
CA ALA A 86 0.15 19.21 -2.64
C ALA A 86 -0.06 17.75 -2.23
N ILE A 87 0.20 17.43 -0.96
CA ILE A 87 -0.05 16.11 -0.38
C ILE A 87 -1.26 16.22 0.56
N PRO A 88 -2.41 15.58 0.27
CA PRO A 88 -3.60 15.51 1.13
C PRO A 88 -3.32 14.94 2.54
N GLU A 89 -4.31 14.95 3.42
CA GLU A 89 -4.13 14.42 4.79
C GLU A 89 -4.15 12.89 4.84
N GLU A 90 -4.87 12.31 3.89
CA GLU A 90 -5.07 10.89 3.64
C GLU A 90 -3.89 10.26 2.90
N GLN A 91 -2.85 11.04 2.61
CA GLN A 91 -1.64 10.61 1.93
C GLN A 91 -0.41 11.01 2.72
N ALA A 92 0.64 10.22 2.56
CA ALA A 92 1.94 10.43 3.16
C ALA A 92 3.02 9.98 2.18
N CYS A 93 4.27 10.09 2.58
CA CYS A 93 5.38 9.67 1.74
C CYS A 93 6.35 8.81 2.53
N PHE A 94 7.09 8.01 1.80
CA PHE A 94 8.14 7.18 2.33
C PHE A 94 9.35 7.27 1.39
N ASP A 95 10.53 7.05 1.95
CA ASP A 95 11.78 7.15 1.21
C ASP A 95 12.54 5.83 1.37
N ASP A 96 12.95 5.27 0.24
CA ASP A 96 13.89 4.16 0.19
C ASP A 96 15.31 4.71 0.28
N SER A 97 16.08 4.16 1.22
CA SER A 97 17.46 4.56 1.43
C SER A 97 18.47 3.79 0.58
N SER A 98 18.01 2.76 -0.15
CA SER A 98 18.82 1.96 -1.04
C SER A 98 19.29 2.74 -2.28
N GLU A 99 20.44 2.34 -2.84
CA GLU A 99 20.98 2.92 -4.05
C GLU A 99 21.51 1.81 -4.98
N PRO A 100 20.91 1.61 -6.17
CA PRO A 100 19.68 2.26 -6.67
C PRO A 100 18.43 1.83 -5.89
N SER A 101 17.39 2.67 -5.89
CA SER A 101 16.06 2.30 -5.37
C SER A 101 15.58 1.04 -6.08
N SER A 102 15.13 0.04 -5.33
CA SER A 102 14.51 -1.17 -5.88
C SER A 102 13.01 -1.00 -6.12
N ILE A 103 12.41 0.12 -5.69
CA ILE A 103 10.99 0.42 -5.89
C ILE A 103 10.74 0.87 -7.33
N THR A 104 9.70 0.33 -7.96
CA THR A 104 9.26 0.69 -9.31
C THR A 104 7.76 1.03 -9.36
N GLU A 105 7.24 1.33 -10.56
CA GLU A 105 5.81 1.55 -10.78
C GLU A 105 4.96 0.27 -10.67
N ASP A 106 5.57 -0.91 -10.69
CA ASP A 106 4.88 -2.20 -10.56
C ASP A 106 4.54 -2.54 -9.10
N ASP A 107 5.11 -1.80 -8.14
CA ASP A 107 4.91 -2.03 -6.71
C ASP A 107 3.65 -1.33 -6.14
N TYR A 108 2.79 -0.79 -7.01
CA TYR A 108 1.53 -0.17 -6.59
C TYR A 108 0.65 -1.12 -5.78
N GLY A 109 0.10 -0.60 -4.69
CA GLY A 109 -0.67 -1.38 -3.73
C GLY A 109 0.17 -2.20 -2.75
N GLY A 110 1.49 -2.25 -2.92
CA GLY A 110 2.42 -2.86 -1.97
C GLY A 110 2.27 -2.25 -0.56
N PRO A 111 2.25 -3.08 0.51
CA PRO A 111 2.02 -2.58 1.86
C PRO A 111 3.29 -2.00 2.48
N ILE A 112 3.11 -0.93 3.26
CA ILE A 112 4.13 -0.38 4.16
C ILE A 112 3.78 -0.82 5.58
N LEU A 113 4.66 -1.60 6.20
CA LEU A 113 4.49 -2.16 7.54
C LEU A 113 5.39 -1.46 8.56
N CYS A 114 4.80 -1.05 9.67
CA CYS A 114 5.53 -0.61 10.86
C CYS A 114 5.01 -1.39 12.06
N ASP A 115 5.94 -1.97 12.85
CA ASP A 115 5.61 -2.74 14.07
C ASP A 115 4.56 -3.86 13.84
N GLY A 116 4.58 -4.49 12.67
CA GLY A 116 3.65 -5.57 12.31
C GLY A 116 2.24 -5.12 11.92
N THR A 117 2.02 -3.83 11.72
CA THR A 117 0.75 -3.25 11.24
C THR A 117 0.96 -2.57 9.88
N VAL A 118 -0.06 -2.57 9.01
CA VAL A 118 -0.03 -1.83 7.75
C VAL A 118 -0.42 -0.38 8.01
N ILE A 119 0.49 0.54 7.74
CA ILE A 119 0.25 1.98 7.91
C ILE A 119 -0.08 2.68 6.59
N GLY A 120 0.04 1.97 5.47
CA GLY A 120 -0.24 2.52 4.15
C GLY A 120 0.03 1.51 3.04
N ILE A 121 -0.35 1.91 1.83
CA ILE A 121 0.01 1.22 0.59
C ILE A 121 0.58 2.23 -0.40
N MET A 122 1.51 1.81 -1.26
CA MET A 122 2.04 2.67 -2.31
C MET A 122 0.94 3.02 -3.32
N ILE A 123 0.82 4.30 -3.68
CA ILE A 123 -0.22 4.80 -4.60
C ILE A 123 0.32 5.54 -5.82
N ASP A 124 1.59 5.97 -5.79
CA ASP A 124 2.19 6.73 -6.88
C ASP A 124 3.71 6.61 -6.85
N TYR A 125 4.29 6.47 -8.05
CA TYR A 125 5.72 6.31 -8.26
C TYR A 125 6.27 7.64 -8.78
N GLN A 126 7.14 8.23 -7.97
CA GLN A 126 7.79 9.49 -8.27
C GLN A 126 9.17 9.21 -8.84
N MET A 127 9.44 9.79 -10.01
CA MET A 127 10.76 9.80 -10.62
C MET A 127 11.07 11.20 -11.14
N THR A 128 12.32 11.64 -11.01
CA THR A 128 12.75 12.92 -11.57
C THR A 128 14.04 12.76 -12.35
N ALA A 129 14.19 13.47 -13.47
CA ALA A 129 15.38 13.40 -14.32
C ALA A 129 16.69 13.86 -13.64
N ARG A 130 16.61 14.48 -12.44
CA ARG A 130 17.76 15.04 -11.71
C ARG A 130 18.10 14.29 -10.43
N THR A 131 17.15 13.54 -9.87
CA THR A 131 17.30 12.87 -8.59
C THR A 131 16.75 11.45 -8.73
N PRO A 132 17.61 10.42 -8.78
CA PRO A 132 17.18 9.02 -8.84
C PRO A 132 16.51 8.57 -7.54
N ARG A 133 16.63 9.37 -6.48
CA ARG A 133 16.00 9.17 -5.19
C ARG A 133 15.04 10.31 -4.89
N VAL A 134 13.74 10.01 -5.01
CA VAL A 134 12.68 10.89 -4.55
C VAL A 134 11.71 10.09 -3.69
N PRO A 135 11.08 10.72 -2.68
CA PRO A 135 10.08 10.05 -1.88
C PRO A 135 8.91 9.58 -2.72
N GLN A 136 8.42 8.39 -2.40
CA GLN A 136 7.25 7.77 -3.03
C GLN A 136 5.99 8.12 -2.23
N LEU A 137 4.82 8.15 -2.87
CA LEU A 137 3.57 8.43 -2.16
C LEU A 137 2.90 7.14 -1.70
N MET A 138 2.36 7.20 -0.49
CA MET A 138 1.49 6.18 0.06
C MET A 138 0.14 6.77 0.47
N SER A 139 -0.88 5.92 0.42
CA SER A 139 -2.10 6.13 1.17
C SER A 139 -1.79 6.04 2.67
N ASN A 140 -2.27 6.98 3.47
CA ASN A 140 -1.96 7.04 4.90
C ASN A 140 -3.06 6.37 5.74
N PHE A 141 -2.88 5.10 6.08
CA PHE A 141 -3.91 4.35 6.82
C PHE A 141 -3.97 4.65 8.32
N THR A 142 -3.13 5.52 8.86
CA THR A 142 -3.17 5.88 10.29
C THR A 142 -4.45 6.63 10.67
N MET A 143 -5.19 7.14 9.68
CA MET A 143 -6.48 7.82 9.84
C MET A 143 -7.66 6.96 9.33
N PHE A 144 -7.39 5.69 8.99
CA PHE A 144 -8.36 4.77 8.40
C PHE A 144 -9.23 4.13 9.49
N ASP A 145 -9.96 4.97 10.24
CA ASP A 145 -10.72 4.51 11.40
C ASP A 145 -12.01 3.77 11.03
N GLN A 146 -12.39 3.76 9.75
CA GLN A 146 -13.59 3.07 9.28
C GLN A 146 -13.32 2.41 7.92
N LEU A 147 -13.01 1.10 7.96
CA LEU A 147 -13.35 0.24 6.84
C LEU A 147 -14.85 0.45 6.51
N PRO A 148 -15.28 0.36 5.23
CA PRO A 148 -16.69 0.46 4.88
C PRO A 148 -17.51 -0.43 5.81
N ASP A 149 -18.51 0.16 6.48
CA ASP A 149 -19.35 -0.57 7.42
C ASP A 149 -19.89 -1.84 6.74
N PRO A 150 -19.63 -3.04 7.30
CA PRO A 150 -20.19 -4.28 6.78
C PRO A 150 -21.73 -4.26 6.70
N GLY A 151 -22.37 -3.41 7.51
CA GLY A 151 -23.80 -3.11 7.48
C GLY A 151 -24.25 -2.17 6.36
N SER A 152 -23.33 -1.42 5.73
CA SER A 152 -23.68 -0.44 4.70
C SER A 152 -24.31 -1.09 3.47
N LEU A 153 -25.24 -0.38 2.82
CA LEU A 153 -25.89 -0.86 1.59
C LEU A 153 -24.86 -1.17 0.49
N LEU A 154 -23.77 -0.39 0.40
CA LEU A 154 -22.67 -0.61 -0.54
C LEU A 154 -21.95 -1.94 -0.27
N TYR A 155 -21.59 -2.20 0.99
CA TYR A 155 -20.95 -3.46 1.37
C TYR A 155 -21.90 -4.65 1.22
N GLN A 156 -23.15 -4.52 1.66
CA GLN A 156 -24.13 -5.60 1.53
C GLN A 156 -24.49 -5.89 0.05
N ALA A 157 -24.52 -4.88 -0.81
CA ALA A 157 -24.67 -5.08 -2.25
C ALA A 157 -23.47 -5.80 -2.86
N ALA A 158 -22.26 -5.56 -2.34
CA ALA A 158 -21.04 -6.22 -2.77
C ALA A 158 -20.97 -7.70 -2.35
N VAL A 159 -21.52 -8.07 -1.18
CA VAL A 159 -21.36 -9.41 -0.58
C VAL A 159 -22.52 -10.37 -0.86
N ARG A 160 -23.72 -9.90 -1.19
CA ARG A 160 -24.94 -10.74 -1.33
C ARG A 160 -25.10 -11.47 -2.69
N ARG A 161 -24.10 -11.51 -3.57
CA ARG A 161 -24.21 -12.07 -4.93
C ARG A 161 -22.99 -12.91 -5.31
#